data_AF-A0A132BRL3-F1
#
_entry.id   AF-A0A132BRL3-F1
#
_cell.length_a   1.000
_cell.length_b   1.000
_cell.length_c   1.000
_cell.angle_alpha   90.00
_cell.angle_beta   90.00
_cell.angle_gamma   90.00
#
_symmetry.space_group_name_H-M   'P 1'
#
loop_
_entity.id
_entity.type
_entity.pdbx_description
1 polymer ?
#
loop_
_entity_poly.entity_id
_entity_poly.type
_entity_poly.pdbx_seq_one_letter_code
_entity_poly.pdbx_strand_id
1 'polypeptide(L)'
;MKTLPALLLALALPVAAFAEATPQGGPLDIRIRTAVYNENQVYRIETDLRHSTTIHFGAGERFEAVIVGDTESFQVDPIPELGNVLTIKPHVANASTNMTVITNRRTYSFHLREGSIPNRTGMFFEVRFRYPDEERRAAGATQPKGFEAPRNYNYRVSGEGDFRPSHIYDDGRYTYFVFPESARQPALFKADDQGRERTVNWTQQGNTVRVLGVNTYWTLRIGDEAICAWRDESAIYVSN
;
A
#
# COMPACT_ATOMS: atom_id res chain seq x y z
N MET A 1 36.62 -64.99 4.58
CA MET A 1 35.67 -64.15 3.84
C MET A 1 35.38 -62.92 4.70
N LYS A 2 36.00 -61.77 4.40
CA LYS A 2 35.76 -60.50 5.10
C LYS A 2 34.95 -59.60 4.16
N THR A 3 33.74 -59.26 4.55
CA THR A 3 32.84 -58.35 3.83
C THR A 3 33.31 -56.91 4.04
N LEU A 4 33.60 -56.18 2.95
CA LEU A 4 33.82 -54.73 2.99
C LEU A 4 32.47 -54.00 3.10
N PRO A 5 32.33 -52.94 3.91
CA PRO A 5 31.15 -52.10 3.88
C PRO A 5 31.26 -51.13 2.70
N ALA A 6 30.22 -51.12 1.86
CA ALA A 6 30.07 -50.12 0.79
C ALA A 6 29.68 -48.77 1.43
N LEU A 7 30.56 -47.79 1.35
CA LEU A 7 30.31 -46.41 1.76
C LEU A 7 29.45 -45.74 0.66
N LEU A 8 28.16 -45.54 0.94
CA LEU A 8 27.27 -44.75 0.09
C LEU A 8 27.63 -43.26 0.23
N LEU A 9 28.29 -42.72 -0.79
CA LEU A 9 28.57 -41.30 -0.92
C LEU A 9 27.29 -40.58 -1.39
N ALA A 10 26.59 -39.90 -0.49
CA ALA A 10 25.44 -39.08 -0.85
C ALA A 10 25.92 -37.83 -1.62
N LEU A 11 25.68 -37.81 -2.94
CA LEU A 11 25.88 -36.61 -3.77
C LEU A 11 24.88 -35.53 -3.34
N ALA A 12 25.36 -34.54 -2.60
CA ALA A 12 24.63 -33.29 -2.39
C ALA A 12 24.58 -32.53 -3.72
N LEU A 13 23.41 -32.50 -4.35
CA LEU A 13 23.18 -31.67 -5.53
C LEU A 13 23.23 -30.19 -5.11
N PRO A 14 24.08 -29.35 -5.73
CA PRO A 14 24.11 -27.92 -5.43
C PRO A 14 22.77 -27.29 -5.86
N VAL A 15 22.10 -26.63 -4.92
CA VAL A 15 20.93 -25.79 -5.23
C VAL A 15 21.45 -24.55 -5.93
N ALA A 16 21.11 -24.38 -7.21
CA ALA A 16 21.44 -23.17 -7.94
C ALA A 16 20.74 -21.96 -7.29
N ALA A 17 21.53 -21.05 -6.70
CA ALA A 17 21.02 -19.76 -6.27
C ALA A 17 20.82 -18.88 -7.52
N PHE A 18 19.58 -18.52 -7.83
CA PHE A 18 19.29 -17.54 -8.88
C PHE A 18 19.74 -16.15 -8.41
N ALA A 19 20.66 -15.51 -9.13
CA ALA A 19 21.31 -14.27 -8.71
C ALA A 19 20.36 -13.06 -8.57
N GLU A 20 19.30 -12.99 -9.38
CA GLU A 20 18.28 -11.93 -9.31
C GLU A 20 16.89 -12.48 -9.65
N ALA A 21 15.86 -11.93 -9.01
CA ALA A 21 14.47 -12.31 -9.23
C ALA A 21 13.81 -11.31 -10.17
N THR A 22 13.20 -11.81 -11.25
CA THR A 22 12.39 -10.97 -12.13
C THR A 22 10.92 -11.03 -11.68
N PRO A 23 10.29 -9.90 -11.34
CA PRO A 23 8.86 -9.83 -11.08
C PRO A 23 8.02 -10.48 -12.19
N GLN A 24 7.03 -11.28 -11.80
CA GLN A 24 6.23 -12.08 -12.72
C GLN A 24 5.03 -11.28 -13.23
N GLY A 25 4.67 -11.44 -14.51
CA GLY A 25 3.50 -10.74 -15.08
C GLY A 25 2.17 -11.31 -14.59
N GLY A 26 1.19 -10.43 -14.43
CA GLY A 26 -0.16 -10.79 -14.05
C GLY A 26 -0.94 -11.48 -15.18
N PRO A 27 -2.06 -12.15 -14.84
CA PRO A 27 -2.87 -12.90 -15.80
C PRO A 27 -3.71 -12.01 -16.73
N LEU A 28 -4.03 -10.77 -16.31
CA LEU A 28 -4.84 -9.82 -17.09
C LEU A 28 -3.98 -8.88 -17.94
N ASP A 29 -2.86 -8.42 -17.40
CA ASP A 29 -1.86 -7.64 -18.12
C ASP A 29 -0.47 -8.06 -17.64
N ILE A 30 0.34 -8.54 -18.56
CA ILE A 30 1.70 -9.02 -18.30
C ILE A 30 2.64 -7.89 -17.85
N ARG A 31 2.32 -6.62 -18.10
CA ARG A 31 3.11 -5.44 -17.72
C ARG A 31 2.88 -5.03 -16.26
N ILE A 32 1.80 -5.51 -15.64
CA ILE A 32 1.59 -5.43 -14.20
C ILE A 32 2.29 -6.63 -13.57
N ARG A 33 3.38 -6.36 -12.86
CA ARG A 33 4.26 -7.38 -12.29
C ARG A 33 4.02 -7.58 -10.80
N THR A 34 4.28 -8.79 -10.33
CA THR A 34 4.22 -9.15 -8.91
C THR A 34 5.50 -9.87 -8.49
N ALA A 35 6.04 -9.51 -7.33
CA ALA A 35 7.18 -10.18 -6.71
C ALA A 35 6.84 -10.55 -5.26
N VAL A 36 7.32 -11.71 -4.81
CA VAL A 36 7.25 -12.08 -3.40
C VAL A 36 8.46 -11.48 -2.69
N TYR A 37 8.22 -10.73 -1.61
CA TYR A 37 9.28 -10.09 -0.84
C TYR A 37 10.16 -11.12 -0.11
N ASN A 38 11.47 -10.89 -0.15
CA ASN A 38 12.50 -11.57 0.60
C ASN A 38 13.65 -10.56 0.81
N GLU A 39 14.11 -10.40 2.04
CA GLU A 39 15.15 -9.44 2.41
C GLU A 39 16.52 -9.72 1.77
N ASN A 40 16.77 -10.99 1.40
CA ASN A 40 18.03 -11.45 0.83
C ASN A 40 17.97 -11.59 -0.70
N GLN A 41 16.96 -11.00 -1.34
CA GLN A 41 16.74 -11.09 -2.78
C GLN A 41 16.97 -9.75 -3.48
N VAL A 42 17.72 -9.77 -4.59
CA VAL A 42 17.79 -8.64 -5.53
C VAL A 42 16.69 -8.80 -6.57
N TYR A 43 15.95 -7.70 -6.82
CA TYR A 43 14.86 -7.65 -7.80
C TYR A 43 15.29 -6.88 -9.04
N ARG A 44 15.21 -7.51 -10.21
CA ARG A 44 15.43 -6.84 -11.48
C ARG A 44 14.21 -6.03 -11.88
N ILE A 45 14.40 -4.75 -12.16
CA ILE A 45 13.36 -3.83 -12.63
C ILE A 45 13.75 -3.33 -14.02
N GLU A 46 12.95 -3.71 -15.01
CA GLU A 46 13.12 -3.27 -16.39
C GLU A 46 12.28 -2.02 -16.63
N THR A 47 12.91 -0.98 -17.16
CA THR A 47 12.35 0.36 -17.38
C THR A 47 12.48 0.75 -18.85
N ASP A 48 11.70 1.74 -19.30
CA ASP A 48 11.64 2.16 -20.71
C ASP A 48 11.68 3.68 -20.81
N LEU A 49 12.45 4.23 -21.77
CA LEU A 49 12.56 5.69 -21.95
C LEU A 49 11.24 6.42 -22.22
N ARG A 50 10.21 5.74 -22.71
CA ARG A 50 8.92 6.35 -23.06
C ARG A 50 7.84 6.12 -21.99
N HIS A 51 8.12 5.34 -20.95
CA HIS A 51 7.13 4.94 -19.95
C HIS A 51 7.72 4.94 -18.54
N SER A 52 6.98 5.47 -17.57
CA SER A 52 7.36 5.36 -16.16
C SER A 52 6.99 3.99 -15.60
N THR A 53 7.85 3.46 -14.74
CA THR A 53 7.57 2.27 -13.92
C THR A 53 7.22 2.69 -12.50
N THR A 54 6.13 2.18 -11.94
CA THR A 54 5.81 2.38 -10.52
C THR A 54 6.05 1.10 -9.71
N ILE A 55 6.51 1.25 -8.48
CA ILE A 55 6.67 0.16 -7.51
C ILE A 55 5.77 0.43 -6.32
N HIS A 56 4.91 -0.54 -6.00
CA HIS A 56 4.02 -0.55 -4.85
C HIS A 56 4.58 -1.45 -3.76
N PHE A 57 4.94 -0.83 -2.64
CA PHE A 57 5.42 -1.47 -1.43
C PHE A 57 4.26 -1.89 -0.52
N GLY A 58 4.56 -2.43 0.65
CA GLY A 58 3.55 -3.00 1.54
C GLY A 58 2.69 -1.92 2.19
N ALA A 59 1.45 -2.27 2.52
CA ALA A 59 0.53 -1.34 3.15
C ALA A 59 1.07 -0.83 4.49
N GLY A 60 1.12 0.49 4.64
CA GLY A 60 1.63 1.17 5.84
C GLY A 60 3.15 1.31 5.90
N GLU A 61 3.87 0.96 4.83
CA GLU A 61 5.27 1.36 4.69
C GLU A 61 5.40 2.85 4.40
N ARG A 62 6.49 3.43 4.89
CA ARG A 62 6.91 4.81 4.65
C ARG A 62 8.38 4.80 4.28
N PHE A 63 8.73 5.56 3.26
CA PHE A 63 10.10 5.72 2.82
C PHE A 63 10.92 6.45 3.88
N GLU A 64 12.05 5.86 4.26
CA GLU A 64 13.04 6.49 5.13
C GLU A 64 14.26 6.94 4.29
N ALA A 65 14.67 6.11 3.32
CA ALA A 65 15.72 6.45 2.37
C ALA A 65 15.54 5.73 1.04
N VAL A 66 15.93 6.40 -0.05
CA VAL A 66 16.09 5.80 -1.37
C VAL A 66 17.48 6.16 -1.87
N ILE A 67 18.26 5.14 -2.20
CA ILE A 67 19.66 5.28 -2.60
C ILE A 67 19.79 4.67 -4.00
N VAL A 68 20.21 5.47 -4.98
CA VAL A 68 20.37 5.05 -6.37
C VAL A 68 21.82 5.27 -6.75
N GLY A 69 22.46 4.28 -7.39
CA GLY A 69 23.87 4.38 -7.77
C GLY A 69 24.11 5.42 -8.88
N ASP A 70 23.28 5.40 -9.92
CA ASP A 70 23.34 6.33 -11.06
C ASP A 70 22.05 7.15 -11.11
N THR A 71 22.11 8.34 -10.50
CA THR A 71 21.00 9.30 -10.45
C THR A 71 20.89 10.19 -11.69
N GLU A 72 21.89 10.17 -12.56
CA GLU A 72 21.84 10.88 -13.85
C GLU A 72 21.03 10.08 -14.86
N SER A 73 21.22 8.76 -14.88
CA SER A 73 20.50 7.86 -15.77
C SER A 73 19.08 7.53 -15.31
N PHE A 74 18.80 7.60 -14.00
CA PHE A 74 17.50 7.24 -13.42
C PHE A 74 16.98 8.31 -12.47
N GLN A 75 15.83 8.88 -12.81
CA GLN A 75 15.04 9.66 -11.87
C GLN A 75 14.13 8.73 -11.07
N VAL A 76 14.22 8.84 -9.74
CA VAL A 76 13.47 8.01 -8.81
C VAL A 76 12.80 8.87 -7.76
N ASP A 77 11.47 8.87 -7.77
CA ASP A 77 10.65 9.74 -6.93
C ASP A 77 9.62 8.92 -6.14
N PRO A 78 9.70 8.88 -4.79
CA PRO A 78 8.57 8.51 -3.95
C PRO A 78 7.35 9.41 -4.23
N ILE A 79 6.14 8.87 -4.10
CA ILE A 79 4.89 9.66 -4.14
C ILE A 79 4.36 9.76 -2.70
N PRO A 80 4.66 10.85 -1.96
CA PRO A 80 4.33 10.97 -0.54
C PRO A 80 2.84 10.85 -0.25
N GLU A 81 1.98 11.32 -1.17
CA GLU A 81 0.52 11.27 -1.05
C GLU A 81 -0.01 9.83 -1.06
N LEU A 82 0.68 8.91 -1.75
CA LEU A 82 0.34 7.49 -1.79
C LEU A 82 1.09 6.70 -0.70
N GLY A 83 2.15 7.26 -0.12
CA GLY A 83 2.86 6.78 1.06
C GLY A 83 3.83 5.61 0.81
N ASN A 84 3.42 4.62 0.01
CA ASN A 84 4.17 3.39 -0.26
C ASN A 84 4.38 3.14 -1.76
N VAL A 85 4.38 4.20 -2.58
CA VAL A 85 4.56 4.11 -4.03
C VAL A 85 5.77 4.93 -4.46
N LEU A 86 6.57 4.37 -5.36
CA LEU A 86 7.77 4.97 -5.92
C LEU A 86 7.73 4.90 -7.45
N THR A 87 8.11 5.97 -8.12
CA THR A 87 8.17 6.06 -9.58
C THR A 87 9.62 6.04 -10.04
N ILE A 88 9.87 5.38 -11.16
CA ILE A 88 11.17 5.29 -11.82
C ILE A 88 11.00 5.74 -13.27
N LYS A 89 11.88 6.65 -13.70
CA LYS A 89 11.96 7.13 -15.08
C LYS A 89 13.43 7.09 -15.53
N PRO A 90 13.79 6.29 -16.53
CA PRO A 90 15.13 6.34 -17.10
C PRO A 90 15.27 7.54 -18.03
N HIS A 91 16.48 8.09 -18.12
CA HIS A 91 16.86 9.20 -19.02
C HIS A 91 17.91 8.79 -20.05
N VAL A 92 18.64 7.70 -19.79
CA VAL A 92 19.75 7.22 -20.63
C VAL A 92 19.47 5.80 -21.10
N ALA A 93 19.62 5.58 -22.41
CA ALA A 93 19.42 4.27 -23.02
C ALA A 93 20.49 3.25 -22.57
N ASN A 94 20.08 2.00 -22.36
CA ASN A 94 20.93 0.88 -21.90
C ASN A 94 21.62 1.13 -20.54
N ALA A 95 21.11 2.06 -19.73
CA ALA A 95 21.62 2.31 -18.39
C ALA A 95 21.33 1.12 -17.46
N SER A 96 22.22 0.87 -16.51
CA SER A 96 22.12 -0.24 -15.55
C SER A 96 22.74 0.19 -14.22
N THR A 97 21.97 0.12 -13.13
CA THR A 97 22.48 0.53 -11.81
C THR A 97 21.76 -0.20 -10.67
N ASN A 98 22.27 -0.08 -9.46
CA ASN A 98 21.60 -0.56 -8.26
C ASN A 98 20.71 0.53 -7.65
N MET A 99 19.67 0.09 -6.96
CA MET A 99 18.86 0.94 -6.10
C MET A 99 18.53 0.20 -4.81
N THR A 100 18.63 0.89 -3.68
CA THR A 100 18.20 0.39 -2.37
C THR A 100 17.10 1.29 -1.84
N VAL A 101 15.99 0.69 -1.42
CA VAL A 101 14.88 1.41 -0.78
C VAL A 101 14.76 0.92 0.65
N ILE A 102 14.86 1.84 1.61
CA ILE A 102 14.71 1.60 3.03
C ILE A 102 13.39 2.22 3.47
N THR A 103 12.57 1.42 4.13
CA THR A 103 11.30 1.85 4.72
C THR A 103 11.31 1.59 6.22
N ASN A 104 10.30 2.11 6.91
CA ASN A 104 10.07 1.84 8.33
C ASN A 104 9.80 0.36 8.69
N ARG A 105 9.72 -0.55 7.71
CA ARG A 105 9.51 -1.99 7.96
C ARG A 105 10.55 -2.88 7.29
N ARG A 106 11.02 -2.52 6.10
CA ARG A 106 11.72 -3.42 5.19
C ARG A 106 12.75 -2.67 4.35
N THR A 107 13.76 -3.42 3.90
CA THR A 107 14.79 -2.97 2.98
C THR A 107 14.69 -3.77 1.69
N TYR A 108 14.76 -3.06 0.56
CA TYR A 108 14.64 -3.64 -0.77
C TYR A 108 15.92 -3.38 -1.57
N SER A 109 16.40 -4.42 -2.25
CA SER A 109 17.54 -4.32 -3.16
C SER A 109 17.08 -4.53 -4.60
N PHE A 110 17.40 -3.59 -5.47
CA PHE A 110 16.99 -3.58 -6.85
C PHE A 110 18.18 -3.47 -7.80
N HIS A 111 18.04 -4.12 -8.95
CA HIS A 111 18.86 -3.90 -10.13
C HIS A 111 17.98 -3.23 -11.20
N LEU A 112 18.23 -1.95 -11.45
CA LEU A 112 17.52 -1.15 -12.44
C LEU A 112 18.19 -1.29 -13.80
N ARG A 113 17.40 -1.48 -14.85
CA ARG A 113 17.87 -1.56 -16.24
C ARG A 113 16.94 -0.76 -17.14
N GLU A 114 17.52 0.05 -18.01
CA GLU A 114 16.81 0.62 -19.16
C GLU A 114 16.91 -0.38 -20.32
N GLY A 115 15.75 -0.79 -20.83
CA GLY A 115 15.65 -1.76 -21.92
C GLY A 115 14.42 -2.65 -21.81
N SER A 116 14.40 -3.70 -22.63
CA SER A 116 13.33 -4.69 -22.61
C SER A 116 13.90 -6.10 -22.56
N ILE A 117 13.16 -7.02 -21.95
CA ILE A 117 13.45 -8.45 -22.00
C ILE A 117 13.12 -8.94 -23.43
N PRO A 118 14.09 -9.49 -24.19
CA PRO A 118 13.85 -10.02 -25.52
C PRO A 118 12.74 -11.09 -25.52
N ASN A 119 11.86 -11.07 -26.53
CA ASN A 119 10.70 -11.99 -26.70
C ASN A 119 9.62 -11.92 -25.59
N ARG A 120 9.66 -10.90 -24.73
CA ARG A 120 8.60 -10.58 -23.77
C ARG A 120 8.26 -9.10 -23.97
N THR A 121 7.03 -8.70 -23.70
CA THR A 121 6.71 -7.30 -23.44
C THR A 121 7.44 -6.90 -22.14
N GLY A 122 8.73 -6.59 -22.26
CA GLY A 122 9.69 -6.41 -21.17
C GLY A 122 9.45 -5.16 -20.32
N MET A 123 8.40 -4.40 -20.62
CA MET A 123 8.06 -3.14 -19.98
C MET A 123 7.33 -3.42 -18.67
N PHE A 124 7.82 -2.85 -17.58
CA PHE A 124 7.12 -2.89 -16.30
C PHE A 124 6.37 -1.57 -16.15
N PHE A 125 5.05 -1.63 -16.17
CA PHE A 125 4.23 -0.45 -15.88
C PHE A 125 4.10 -0.30 -14.37
N GLU A 126 3.82 -1.41 -13.70
CA GLU A 126 3.66 -1.47 -12.26
C GLU A 126 4.32 -2.73 -11.71
N VAL A 127 4.97 -2.63 -10.56
CA VAL A 127 5.53 -3.76 -9.81
C VAL A 127 4.93 -3.75 -8.41
N ARG A 128 4.28 -4.85 -8.01
CA ARG A 128 3.67 -5.02 -6.69
C ARG A 128 4.44 -6.04 -5.86
N PHE A 129 4.68 -5.73 -4.60
CA PHE A 129 5.20 -6.71 -3.65
C PHE A 129 4.08 -7.45 -2.91
N ARG A 130 4.26 -8.77 -2.76
CA ARG A 130 3.43 -9.64 -1.92
C ARG A 130 4.20 -10.12 -0.71
N TYR A 131 3.46 -10.34 0.37
CA TYR A 131 3.99 -10.68 1.68
C TYR A 131 3.23 -11.90 2.23
N PRO A 132 3.54 -13.13 1.75
CA PRO A 132 2.73 -14.32 2.04
C PRO A 132 2.53 -14.60 3.53
N ASP A 133 3.52 -14.30 4.37
CA ASP A 133 3.40 -14.50 5.82
C ASP A 133 2.41 -13.51 6.45
N GLU A 134 2.38 -12.26 5.97
CA GLU A 134 1.39 -11.26 6.42
C GLU A 134 0.00 -11.58 5.88
N GLU A 135 -0.10 -11.99 4.63
CA GLU A 135 -1.35 -12.46 4.03
C GLU A 135 -1.91 -13.67 4.78
N ARG A 136 -1.05 -14.63 5.16
CA ARG A 136 -1.43 -15.79 5.97
C ARG A 136 -1.81 -15.39 7.39
N ARG A 137 -1.10 -14.45 8.02
CA ARG A 137 -1.47 -13.92 9.34
C ARG A 137 -2.78 -13.15 9.28
N ALA A 138 -3.04 -12.40 8.21
CA ALA A 138 -4.29 -11.68 8.01
C ALA A 138 -5.47 -12.64 7.70
N ALA A 139 -5.21 -13.73 6.97
CA ALA A 139 -6.21 -14.76 6.66
C ALA A 139 -6.45 -15.73 7.84
N GLY A 140 -5.41 -16.01 8.62
CA GLY A 140 -5.44 -16.84 9.82
C GLY A 140 -5.86 -16.08 11.08
N ALA A 141 -5.73 -14.75 11.08
CA ALA A 141 -6.52 -13.87 11.91
C ALA A 141 -7.97 -14.04 11.45
N THR A 142 -8.64 -15.03 12.03
CA THR A 142 -10.08 -14.96 12.16
C THR A 142 -10.31 -13.62 12.86
N GLN A 143 -10.75 -12.59 12.13
CA GLN A 143 -11.64 -11.64 12.78
C GLN A 143 -12.68 -12.53 13.44
N PRO A 144 -12.90 -12.43 14.76
CA PRO A 144 -13.97 -13.19 15.37
C PRO A 144 -15.20 -12.92 14.51
N LYS A 145 -15.74 -13.94 13.84
CA LYS A 145 -17.07 -13.83 13.26
C LYS A 145 -17.97 -13.51 14.45
N GLY A 146 -18.32 -12.24 14.61
CA GLY A 146 -19.15 -11.76 15.72
C GLY A 146 -18.52 -10.77 16.70
N PHE A 147 -17.24 -10.37 16.60
CA PHE A 147 -16.78 -9.18 17.35
C PHE A 147 -16.89 -7.93 16.46
N GLU A 148 -18.10 -7.38 16.37
CA GLU A 148 -18.25 -5.98 16.01
C GLU A 148 -17.82 -5.16 17.24
N ALA A 149 -16.70 -4.44 17.11
CA ALA A 149 -16.36 -3.43 18.11
C ALA A 149 -17.58 -2.51 18.30
N PRO A 150 -17.94 -2.14 19.55
CA PRO A 150 -19.12 -1.34 19.82
C PRO A 150 -19.13 -0.10 18.93
N ARG A 151 -20.16 0.03 18.10
CA ARG A 151 -20.28 1.16 17.19
C ARG A 151 -20.87 2.34 17.94
N ASN A 152 -20.14 3.44 17.94
CA ASN A 152 -20.64 4.71 18.40
C ASN A 152 -21.28 5.47 17.24
N TYR A 153 -22.60 5.65 17.29
CA TYR A 153 -23.37 6.39 16.29
C TYR A 153 -23.66 7.84 16.73
N ASN A 154 -23.09 8.30 17.85
CA ASN A 154 -23.34 9.64 18.39
C ASN A 154 -22.56 10.69 17.60
N TYR A 155 -22.99 10.89 16.36
CA TYR A 155 -22.50 11.94 15.48
C TYR A 155 -23.68 12.81 15.09
N ARG A 156 -23.47 14.11 15.19
CA ARG A 156 -24.43 15.09 14.70
C ARG A 156 -23.79 15.83 13.53
N VAL A 157 -24.61 16.23 12.57
CA VAL A 157 -24.15 16.78 11.30
C VAL A 157 -24.85 18.11 11.03
N SER A 158 -24.06 19.14 10.74
CA SER A 158 -24.48 20.50 10.43
C SER A 158 -24.00 20.90 9.03
N GLY A 159 -24.80 21.69 8.31
CA GLY A 159 -24.56 22.07 6.92
C GLY A 159 -25.44 21.31 5.93
N GLU A 160 -25.68 21.90 4.78
CA GLU A 160 -26.51 21.34 3.70
C GLU A 160 -25.66 21.08 2.46
N GLY A 161 -26.03 20.07 1.68
CA GLY A 161 -25.32 19.70 0.46
C GLY A 161 -25.67 18.28 -0.02
N ASP A 162 -25.52 18.05 -1.32
CA ASP A 162 -25.76 16.74 -1.95
C ASP A 162 -24.68 15.69 -1.62
N PHE A 163 -23.68 16.07 -0.82
CA PHE A 163 -22.62 15.21 -0.28
C PHE A 163 -22.79 14.94 1.23
N ARG A 164 -23.98 15.18 1.78
CA ARG A 164 -24.28 14.92 3.20
C ARG A 164 -24.28 13.41 3.48
N PRO A 165 -23.52 12.92 4.48
CA PRO A 165 -23.57 11.52 4.87
C PRO A 165 -24.93 11.19 5.48
N SER A 166 -25.45 10.01 5.17
CA SER A 166 -26.68 9.49 5.78
C SER A 166 -26.43 9.00 7.21
N HIS A 167 -25.26 8.39 7.46
CA HIS A 167 -24.86 7.89 8.76
C HIS A 167 -23.36 8.09 8.98
N ILE A 168 -22.99 8.39 10.22
CA ILE A 168 -21.60 8.42 10.67
C ILE A 168 -21.51 7.58 11.94
N TYR A 169 -20.50 6.72 12.01
CA TYR A 169 -20.22 5.97 13.22
C TYR A 169 -18.73 5.68 13.36
N ASP A 170 -18.29 5.37 14.57
CA ASP A 170 -16.94 4.90 14.83
C ASP A 170 -16.92 3.57 15.58
N ASP A 171 -15.83 2.83 15.45
CA ASP A 171 -15.57 1.57 16.17
C ASP A 171 -14.46 1.72 17.23
N GLY A 172 -14.16 2.97 17.63
CA GLY A 172 -13.02 3.32 18.48
C GLY A 172 -11.66 3.37 17.76
N ARG A 173 -11.55 2.87 16.53
CA ARG A 173 -10.30 2.87 15.74
C ARG A 173 -10.44 3.60 14.40
N TYR A 174 -11.58 3.50 13.76
CA TYR A 174 -11.92 4.10 12.48
C TYR A 174 -13.25 4.84 12.60
N THR A 175 -13.39 5.90 11.79
CA THR A 175 -14.68 6.58 11.59
C THR A 175 -15.19 6.26 10.19
N TYR A 176 -16.46 5.91 10.09
CA TYR A 176 -17.13 5.49 8.87
C TYR A 176 -18.17 6.53 8.49
N PHE A 177 -18.10 7.01 7.25
CA PHE A 177 -19.07 7.94 6.66
C PHE A 177 -19.82 7.19 5.57
N VAL A 178 -21.12 7.01 5.76
CA VAL A 178 -21.98 6.33 4.79
C VAL A 178 -22.74 7.36 3.99
N PHE A 179 -22.48 7.44 2.70
CA PHE A 179 -23.12 8.39 1.80
C PHE A 179 -24.30 7.75 1.06
N PRO A 180 -25.34 8.53 0.68
CA PRO A 180 -26.29 8.09 -0.33
C PRO A 180 -25.57 7.71 -1.64
N GLU A 181 -26.09 6.75 -2.41
CA GLU A 181 -25.46 6.35 -3.68
C GLU A 181 -25.37 7.48 -4.71
N SER A 182 -26.31 8.42 -4.66
CA SER A 182 -26.34 9.61 -5.52
C SER A 182 -25.46 10.75 -5.04
N ALA A 183 -24.81 10.61 -3.88
CA ALA A 183 -24.06 11.70 -3.28
C ALA A 183 -22.69 11.89 -3.96
N ARG A 184 -22.29 13.14 -4.15
CA ARG A 184 -20.93 13.45 -4.59
C ARG A 184 -19.94 13.12 -3.48
N GLN A 185 -18.75 12.64 -3.84
CA GLN A 185 -17.71 12.26 -2.90
C GLN A 185 -16.96 13.51 -2.39
N PRO A 186 -17.07 13.89 -1.11
CA PRO A 186 -16.33 15.01 -0.56
C PRO A 186 -14.90 14.63 -0.17
N ALA A 187 -14.04 15.65 0.01
CA ALA A 187 -12.80 15.52 0.76
C ALA A 187 -13.10 15.52 2.26
N LEU A 188 -12.47 14.62 3.03
CA LEU A 188 -12.67 14.50 4.48
C LEU A 188 -11.45 15.06 5.23
N PHE A 189 -11.72 15.75 6.33
CA PHE A 189 -10.72 16.37 7.19
C PHE A 189 -11.04 16.11 8.66
N LYS A 190 -10.01 15.92 9.47
CA LYS A 190 -10.12 16.12 10.92
C LYS A 190 -10.13 17.61 11.18
N ALA A 191 -11.07 18.09 11.97
CA ALA A 191 -11.09 19.47 12.46
C ALA A 191 -10.79 19.51 13.96
N ASP A 192 -10.28 20.64 14.44
CA ASP A 192 -10.24 20.94 15.87
C ASP A 192 -11.35 21.92 16.27
N ASP A 193 -11.41 22.26 17.55
CA ASP A 193 -12.37 23.19 18.15
C ASP A 193 -12.24 24.63 17.62
N GLN A 194 -11.11 24.95 16.98
CA GLN A 194 -10.85 26.23 16.31
C GLN A 194 -11.17 26.16 14.81
N GLY A 195 -11.70 25.04 14.32
CA GLY A 195 -12.06 24.83 12.91
C GLY A 195 -10.85 24.60 11.98
N ARG A 196 -9.66 24.31 12.51
CA ARG A 196 -8.48 24.03 11.68
C ARG A 196 -8.53 22.60 11.16
N GLU A 197 -8.43 22.47 9.85
CA GLU A 197 -8.56 21.20 9.14
C GLU A 197 -7.21 20.51 8.93
N ARG A 198 -7.19 19.17 9.04
CA ARG A 198 -6.04 18.31 8.73
C ARG A 198 -6.46 17.17 7.82
N THR A 199 -5.65 16.91 6.80
CA THR A 199 -5.88 15.82 5.85
C THR A 199 -5.83 14.46 6.54
N VAL A 200 -6.58 13.51 6.01
CA VAL A 200 -6.66 12.13 6.51
C VAL A 200 -6.59 11.13 5.37
N ASN A 201 -6.01 9.98 5.67
CA ASN A 201 -6.07 8.84 4.78
C ASN A 201 -7.41 8.13 4.97
N TRP A 202 -8.07 7.85 3.86
CA TRP A 202 -9.33 7.13 3.82
C TRP A 202 -9.29 6.01 2.78
N THR A 203 -10.18 5.05 2.93
CA THR A 203 -10.48 4.04 1.92
C THR A 203 -11.98 3.97 1.72
N GLN A 204 -12.44 3.51 0.57
CA GLN A 204 -13.85 3.43 0.26
C GLN A 204 -14.23 2.03 -0.21
N GLN A 205 -15.36 1.56 0.30
CA GLN A 205 -16.00 0.32 -0.11
C GLN A 205 -17.48 0.63 -0.37
N GLY A 206 -17.88 0.59 -1.64
CA GLY A 206 -19.22 1.05 -2.04
C GLY A 206 -19.43 2.52 -1.69
N ASN A 207 -20.52 2.80 -0.98
CA ASN A 207 -20.89 4.14 -0.51
C ASN A 207 -20.33 4.49 0.90
N THR A 208 -19.47 3.63 1.46
CA THR A 208 -18.91 3.83 2.80
C THR A 208 -17.45 4.23 2.71
N VAL A 209 -17.13 5.38 3.26
CA VAL A 209 -15.76 5.88 3.41
C VAL A 209 -15.28 5.60 4.83
N ARG A 210 -14.19 4.84 4.95
CA ARG A 210 -13.53 4.53 6.22
C ARG A 210 -12.28 5.40 6.37
N VAL A 211 -12.24 6.18 7.45
CA VAL A 211 -11.15 7.07 7.80
C VAL A 211 -10.39 6.54 9.03
N LEU A 212 -9.07 6.70 9.04
CA LEU A 212 -8.24 6.29 10.18
C LEU A 212 -8.41 7.23 11.39
N GLY A 213 -8.79 6.64 12.52
CA GLY A 213 -8.95 7.30 13.82
C GLY A 213 -10.36 7.83 14.08
N VAL A 214 -10.57 8.20 15.33
CA VAL A 214 -11.76 8.89 15.84
C VAL A 214 -11.38 10.33 16.14
N ASN A 215 -12.26 11.28 15.88
CA ASN A 215 -12.02 12.70 16.14
C ASN A 215 -13.31 13.39 16.57
N THR A 216 -13.19 14.42 17.41
CA THR A 216 -14.35 15.19 17.91
C THR A 216 -15.04 15.96 16.79
N TYR A 217 -14.28 16.54 15.85
CA TYR A 217 -14.83 17.30 14.74
C TYR A 217 -14.33 16.78 13.39
N TRP A 218 -15.22 16.74 12.41
CA TRP A 218 -14.92 16.35 11.05
C TRP A 218 -15.48 17.40 10.10
N THR A 219 -14.71 17.73 9.07
CA THR A 219 -15.21 18.56 7.97
C THR A 219 -15.21 17.76 6.68
N LEU A 220 -16.31 17.82 5.95
CA LEU A 220 -16.48 17.27 4.63
C LEU A 220 -16.59 18.45 3.66
N ARG A 221 -15.78 18.49 2.60
CA ARG A 221 -15.74 19.62 1.67
C ARG A 221 -15.90 19.23 0.21
N ILE A 222 -16.60 20.07 -0.53
CA ILE A 222 -16.53 20.15 -2.00
C ILE A 222 -16.41 21.63 -2.38
N GLY A 223 -15.24 22.04 -2.88
CA GLY A 223 -14.97 23.46 -3.14
C GLY A 223 -15.14 24.30 -1.87
N ASP A 224 -15.99 25.32 -1.96
CA ASP A 224 -16.29 26.23 -0.85
C ASP A 224 -17.42 25.73 0.07
N GLU A 225 -18.15 24.67 -0.33
CA GLU A 225 -19.20 24.05 0.48
C GLU A 225 -18.60 23.14 1.56
N ALA A 226 -19.14 23.19 2.77
CA ALA A 226 -18.69 22.41 3.90
C ALA A 226 -19.86 21.84 4.71
N ILE A 227 -19.70 20.58 5.12
CA ILE A 227 -20.56 19.91 6.10
C ILE A 227 -19.69 19.54 7.29
N CYS A 228 -20.12 19.93 8.49
CA CYS A 228 -19.43 19.64 9.74
C CYS A 228 -20.12 18.49 10.45
N ALA A 229 -19.36 17.49 10.87
CA ALA A 229 -19.85 16.45 11.76
C ALA A 229 -19.11 16.52 13.09
N TRP A 230 -19.83 16.43 14.20
CA TRP A 230 -19.22 16.38 15.53
C TRP A 230 -19.65 15.13 16.28
N ARG A 231 -18.67 14.51 16.94
CA ARG A 231 -18.85 13.36 17.82
C ARG A 231 -19.38 13.86 19.16
N ASP A 232 -20.58 13.44 19.51
CA ASP A 232 -21.23 13.79 20.76
C ASP A 232 -20.78 12.80 21.85
N GLU A 233 -19.89 13.27 22.74
CA GLU A 233 -19.31 12.49 23.84
C GLU A 233 -20.12 12.62 25.14
N SER A 234 -21.28 13.31 25.11
CA SER A 234 -22.08 13.56 26.31
C SER A 234 -22.85 12.33 26.83
N ALA A 235 -22.71 11.17 26.17
CA ALA A 235 -23.34 9.91 26.58
C ALA A 235 -22.39 9.06 27.44
N ILE A 236 -22.73 8.89 28.72
CA ILE A 236 -22.10 7.90 29.60
C ILE A 236 -22.62 6.51 29.23
N TYR A 237 -21.73 5.63 28.77
CA TYR A 237 -22.07 4.23 28.54
C TYR A 237 -22.07 3.50 29.89
N VAL A 238 -23.24 3.08 30.38
CA VAL A 238 -23.34 2.15 31.52
C VAL A 238 -23.56 0.76 30.93
N SER A 239 -22.52 -0.08 30.94
CA SER A 239 -22.64 -1.49 30.57
C SER A 239 -23.23 -2.27 31.75
N ASN A 240 -24.24 -3.10 31.50
CA ASN A 240 -24.62 -4.21 32.40
C ASN A 240 -23.63 -5.37 32.28
#